data_AF-B3T5E4-F1
#
_entry.id   AF-B3T5E4-F1
#
_cell.length_a   1.000
_cell.length_b   1.000
_cell.length_c   1.000
_cell.angle_alpha   90.00
_cell.angle_beta   90.00
_cell.angle_gamma   90.00
#
_symmetry.space_group_name_H-M   'P 1'
#
loop_
_entity.id
_entity.type
_entity.pdbx_description
1 polymer ?
#
loop_
_entity_poly.entity_id
_entity_poly.type
_entity_poly.pdbx_seq_one_letter_code
_entity_poly.pdbx_strand_id
1 'polypeptide(L)'
;MRSDNIHVTLKFIGDTPEDDVDQIGHTIKDIIGSTQSLKFKISGTGCFPKKERPRILWLGINGDLLPLQTLVTKINEALDLLGYPKEEKNYTPHLSLARIKYPQKHTPDISSFLNAEYEPIQLQINKIHFMRSELFFKGSVYTILDTYFLT
;
A
#
# COMPACT_ATOMS: atom_id res chain seq x y z
N MET A 1 9.01 12.94 -1.08
CA MET A 1 7.73 12.34 -1.52
C MET A 1 6.70 13.47 -1.52
N ARG A 2 5.73 13.51 -2.43
CA ARG A 2 4.59 14.44 -2.28
C ARG A 2 3.68 13.89 -1.17
N SER A 3 3.15 14.76 -0.31
CA SER A 3 2.30 14.35 0.82
C SER A 3 1.09 13.51 0.38
N ASP A 4 0.57 13.79 -0.81
CA ASP A 4 -0.59 13.13 -1.40
C ASP A 4 -0.31 11.67 -1.84
N ASN A 5 0.96 11.22 -1.80
CA ASN A 5 1.35 9.87 -2.18
C ASN A 5 1.54 8.94 -0.98
N ILE A 6 1.16 9.37 0.22
CA ILE A 6 1.22 8.55 1.44
C ILE A 6 -0.03 7.67 1.52
N HIS A 7 0.13 6.38 1.30
CA HIS A 7 -0.95 5.39 1.39
C HIS A 7 -0.42 4.01 1.81
N VAL A 8 -1.31 3.18 2.35
CA VAL A 8 -1.08 1.74 2.51
C VAL A 8 -1.66 1.04 1.28
N THR A 9 -0.80 0.40 0.50
CA THR A 9 -1.23 -0.34 -0.70
C THR A 9 -1.85 -1.67 -0.28
N LEU A 10 -3.06 -2.00 -0.74
CA LEU A 10 -3.68 -3.31 -0.49
C LEU A 10 -3.33 -4.34 -1.58
N LYS A 11 -3.36 -3.92 -2.84
CA LYS A 11 -2.94 -4.70 -4.01
C LYS A 11 -2.48 -3.74 -5.11
N PHE A 12 -1.38 -4.06 -5.78
CA PHE A 12 -1.04 -3.44 -7.05
C PHE A 12 -1.61 -4.28 -8.19
N ILE A 13 -2.45 -3.68 -9.04
CA ILE A 13 -3.15 -4.41 -10.12
C ILE A 13 -2.26 -4.54 -11.37
N GLY A 14 -1.37 -3.58 -11.62
CA GLY A 14 -0.50 -3.57 -12.79
C GLY A 14 -1.08 -2.75 -13.94
N ASP A 15 -0.58 -3.02 -15.15
CA ASP A 15 -1.13 -2.45 -16.37
C ASP A 15 -2.50 -3.10 -16.64
N THR A 16 -3.54 -2.27 -16.74
CA THR A 16 -4.95 -2.69 -16.79
C THR A 16 -5.61 -2.05 -18.02
N PRO A 17 -6.26 -2.84 -18.90
CA PRO A 17 -7.09 -2.31 -19.98
C PRO A 17 -8.18 -1.38 -19.44
N GLU A 18 -8.49 -0.30 -20.15
CA GLU A 18 -9.48 0.68 -19.69
C GLU A 18 -10.87 0.06 -19.51
N ASP A 19 -11.23 -0.89 -20.38
CA ASP A 19 -12.51 -1.62 -20.33
C ASP A 19 -12.69 -2.49 -19.07
N ASP A 20 -11.59 -2.88 -18.40
CA ASP A 20 -11.64 -3.70 -17.18
C ASP A 20 -11.84 -2.86 -15.92
N VAL A 21 -11.55 -1.55 -15.99
CA VAL A 21 -11.51 -0.65 -14.82
C VAL A 21 -12.83 -0.63 -14.07
N ASP A 22 -13.95 -0.55 -14.78
CA ASP A 22 -15.28 -0.52 -14.19
C ASP A 22 -15.60 -1.85 -13.49
N GLN A 23 -15.33 -2.98 -14.13
CA GLN A 23 -15.58 -4.31 -13.54
C GLN A 23 -14.76 -4.55 -12.28
N ILE A 24 -13.49 -4.13 -12.29
CA ILE A 24 -12.60 -4.17 -11.13
C ILE A 24 -13.15 -3.29 -10.00
N GLY A 25 -13.54 -2.05 -10.33
CA GLY A 25 -14.09 -1.10 -9.37
C GLY A 25 -15.34 -1.63 -8.66
N HIS A 26 -16.31 -2.18 -9.41
CA HIS A 26 -17.50 -2.83 -8.85
C HIS A 26 -17.14 -4.00 -7.93
N THR A 27 -16.24 -4.88 -8.37
CA THR A 27 -15.78 -6.03 -7.58
C THR A 27 -15.18 -5.59 -6.24
N ILE A 28 -14.31 -4.57 -6.27
CA ILE A 28 -13.67 -4.02 -5.06
C ILE A 28 -14.71 -3.35 -4.14
N LYS A 29 -15.66 -2.61 -4.71
CA LYS A 29 -16.74 -1.93 -3.98
C LYS A 29 -17.58 -2.91 -3.16
N ASP A 30 -17.98 -4.03 -3.75
CA ASP A 30 -18.82 -5.03 -3.07
C ASP A 30 -18.10 -5.67 -1.88
N ILE A 31 -16.81 -5.97 -2.04
CA ILE A 31 -15.97 -6.50 -0.96
C ILE A 31 -15.86 -5.47 0.18
N ILE A 32 -15.59 -4.20 -0.15
CA ILE A 32 -15.39 -3.15 0.85
C ILE A 32 -16.69 -2.80 1.57
N GLY A 33 -17.82 -2.77 0.86
CA GLY A 33 -19.14 -2.48 1.44
C GLY A 33 -19.58 -3.48 2.53
N SER A 34 -18.93 -4.65 2.62
CA SER A 34 -19.16 -5.64 3.69
C SER A 34 -18.05 -5.66 4.75
N THR A 35 -17.08 -4.75 4.69
CA THR A 35 -15.93 -4.70 5.59
C THR A 35 -16.07 -3.57 6.61
N GLN A 36 -15.90 -3.89 7.89
CA GLN A 36 -15.94 -2.91 8.97
C GLN A 36 -14.72 -1.99 8.96
N SER A 37 -14.88 -0.76 9.47
CA SER A 37 -13.77 0.17 9.66
C SER A 37 -12.61 -0.45 10.45
N LEU A 38 -11.37 -0.11 10.07
CA LEU A 38 -10.16 -0.70 10.63
C LEU A 38 -9.46 0.29 11.56
N LYS A 39 -8.93 -0.19 12.68
CA LYS A 39 -8.08 0.60 13.58
C LYS A 39 -6.62 0.30 13.29
N PHE A 40 -5.93 1.29 12.76
CA PHE A 40 -4.50 1.24 12.50
C PHE A 40 -3.71 1.89 13.63
N LYS A 41 -2.58 1.27 13.94
CA LYS A 41 -1.51 1.85 14.75
C LYS A 41 -0.25 1.89 13.91
N ILE A 42 0.18 3.09 13.50
CA ILE A 42 1.44 3.28 12.79
C ILE A 42 2.55 3.31 13.83
N SER A 43 3.44 2.32 13.77
CA SER A 43 4.58 2.20 14.67
C SER A 43 5.70 1.36 14.07
N GLY A 44 6.92 1.64 14.51
CA GLY A 44 8.12 0.99 14.01
C GLY A 44 8.57 1.54 12.65
N THR A 45 9.81 1.24 12.30
CA THR A 45 10.43 1.61 11.03
C THR A 45 11.05 0.38 10.39
N GLY A 46 11.20 0.40 9.07
CA GLY A 46 11.81 -0.69 8.35
C GLY A 46 12.23 -0.32 6.95
N CYS A 47 12.84 -1.28 6.25
CA CYS A 47 13.27 -1.09 4.88
C CYS A 47 13.03 -2.32 4.01
N PHE A 48 12.88 -2.11 2.70
CA PHE A 48 12.92 -3.17 1.71
C PHE A 48 14.04 -2.95 0.68
N PRO A 49 14.61 -4.02 0.10
CA PRO A 49 14.43 -5.41 0.52
C PRO A 49 15.20 -5.75 1.80
N LYS A 50 16.38 -5.16 2.01
CA LYS A 50 17.27 -5.45 3.15
C LYS A 50 18.22 -4.29 3.44
N LYS A 51 18.80 -4.24 4.64
CA LYS A 51 19.61 -3.13 5.16
C LYS A 51 20.92 -2.92 4.37
N GLU A 52 21.44 -3.98 3.74
CA GLU A 52 22.67 -3.92 2.96
C GLU A 52 22.47 -3.24 1.59
N ARG A 53 21.22 -3.16 1.13
CA ARG A 53 20.84 -2.49 -0.11
C ARG A 53 19.39 -1.97 -0.04
N PRO A 54 19.09 -1.00 0.84
CA PRO A 54 17.73 -0.54 1.06
C PRO A 54 17.29 0.33 -0.13
N ARG A 55 16.07 0.10 -0.60
CA ARG A 55 15.43 0.87 -1.68
C ARG A 55 14.20 1.63 -1.21
N ILE A 56 13.48 1.12 -0.21
CA ILE A 56 12.29 1.74 0.36
C ILE A 56 12.48 1.81 1.86
N LEU A 57 12.24 2.99 2.44
CA LEU A 57 12.11 3.20 3.89
C LEU A 57 10.64 3.39 4.22
N TRP A 58 10.16 2.73 5.26
CA TRP A 58 8.73 2.67 5.56
C TRP A 58 8.44 2.68 7.06
N LEU A 59 7.21 3.03 7.42
CA LEU A 59 6.62 2.85 8.75
C LEU A 59 5.73 1.61 8.79
N GLY A 60 5.76 0.88 9.90
CA GLY A 60 4.96 -0.32 10.09
C GLY A 60 3.50 -0.01 10.38
N ILE A 61 2.59 -0.86 9.90
CA ILE A 61 1.18 -0.83 10.27
C ILE A 61 0.91 -1.97 11.26
N ASN A 62 0.23 -1.64 12.35
CA ASN A 62 -0.24 -2.56 13.40
C ASN A 62 -1.73 -2.29 13.69
N GLY A 63 -2.32 -2.98 14.67
CA GLY A 63 -3.74 -2.86 15.01
C GLY A 63 -4.55 -4.02 14.44
N ASP A 64 -5.59 -3.72 13.66
CA ASP A 64 -6.50 -4.71 13.06
C ASP A 64 -5.86 -5.45 11.87
N LEU A 65 -4.75 -6.14 12.11
CA LEU A 65 -3.98 -6.85 11.08
C LEU A 65 -4.72 -8.06 10.51
N LEU A 66 -5.45 -8.81 11.33
CA LEU A 66 -6.22 -9.96 10.86
C LEU A 66 -7.36 -9.54 9.91
N PRO A 67 -8.25 -8.59 10.29
CA PRO A 67 -9.24 -8.06 9.34
C PRO A 67 -8.63 -7.47 8.06
N LEU A 68 -7.51 -6.75 8.18
CA LEU A 68 -6.79 -6.22 7.02
C LEU A 68 -6.29 -7.33 6.09
N GLN A 69 -5.69 -8.39 6.64
CA GLN A 69 -5.25 -9.54 5.87
C GLN A 69 -6.43 -10.23 5.18
N THR A 70 -7.55 -10.43 5.88
CA THR A 70 -8.77 -10.98 5.29
C THR A 70 -9.27 -10.13 4.12
N LEU A 71 -9.30 -8.81 4.26
CA LEU A 71 -9.69 -7.90 3.19
C LEU A 71 -8.76 -8.03 1.98
N VAL A 72 -7.44 -8.02 2.20
CA VAL A 72 -6.43 -8.16 1.13
C VAL A 72 -6.56 -9.51 0.44
N THR A 73 -6.81 -10.59 1.17
CA THR A 73 -7.04 -11.92 0.60
C THR A 73 -8.29 -11.92 -0.29
N LYS A 74 -9.42 -11.39 0.20
CA LYS A 74 -10.66 -11.30 -0.60
C LYS A 74 -10.46 -10.51 -1.89
N ILE A 75 -9.78 -9.36 -1.82
CA ILE A 75 -9.46 -8.55 -3.00
C ILE A 75 -8.58 -9.34 -3.97
N ASN A 76 -7.55 -10.03 -3.48
CA ASN A 76 -6.68 -10.81 -4.34
C ASN A 76 -7.41 -11.98 -5.01
N GLU A 77 -8.21 -12.74 -4.27
CA GLU A 77 -8.98 -13.87 -4.81
C GLU A 77 -9.99 -13.40 -5.87
N ALA A 78 -10.72 -12.32 -5.61
CA ALA A 78 -11.70 -11.81 -6.56
C ALA A 78 -11.05 -11.29 -7.85
N LEU A 79 -9.90 -10.63 -7.74
CA LEU A 79 -9.18 -10.10 -8.91
C LEU A 79 -8.37 -11.18 -9.64
N ASP A 80 -7.95 -12.24 -8.97
CA ASP A 80 -7.34 -13.42 -9.61
C ASP A 80 -8.31 -14.07 -10.61
N LEU A 81 -9.60 -14.16 -10.25
CA LEU A 81 -10.66 -14.65 -11.15
C LEU A 81 -10.89 -13.75 -12.38
N LEU A 82 -10.49 -12.48 -12.30
CA LEU A 82 -10.53 -11.52 -13.41
C LEU A 82 -9.22 -11.48 -14.21
N GLY A 83 -8.27 -12.37 -13.92
CA GLY A 83 -6.98 -12.43 -14.61
C GLY A 83 -5.88 -11.55 -14.00
N TYR A 84 -6.07 -11.02 -12.80
CA TYR A 84 -5.10 -10.17 -12.09
C TYR A 84 -4.47 -10.92 -10.90
N PRO A 85 -3.40 -11.70 -11.14
CA PRO A 85 -2.89 -12.66 -10.18
C PRO A 85 -2.45 -12.03 -8.87
N LYS A 86 -2.50 -12.82 -7.80
CA LYS A 86 -1.96 -12.45 -6.49
C LYS A 86 -0.45 -12.24 -6.56
N GLU A 87 0.07 -11.36 -5.69
CA GLU A 87 1.51 -11.26 -5.50
C GLU A 87 2.05 -12.54 -4.84
N GLU A 88 3.23 -13.01 -5.27
CA GLU A 88 3.89 -14.17 -4.68
C GLU A 88 4.41 -13.91 -3.25
N LYS A 89 4.63 -12.63 -2.92
CA LYS A 89 5.20 -12.23 -1.64
C LYS A 89 4.10 -12.06 -0.60
N ASN A 90 4.43 -12.44 0.64
CA ASN A 90 3.57 -12.18 1.78
C ASN A 90 3.27 -10.68 1.90
N TYR A 91 1.99 -10.37 2.08
CA TYR A 91 1.53 -9.00 2.30
C TYR A 91 2.12 -8.45 3.60
N THR A 92 2.91 -7.39 3.49
CA THR A 92 3.50 -6.67 4.62
C THR A 92 2.94 -5.25 4.61
N PRO A 93 1.93 -4.93 5.44
CA PRO A 93 1.31 -3.61 5.42
C PRO A 93 2.30 -2.56 5.93
N HIS A 94 2.53 -1.54 5.10
CA HIS A 94 3.54 -0.52 5.38
C HIS A 94 3.15 0.82 4.75
N LEU A 95 3.66 1.89 5.34
CA LEU A 95 3.59 3.23 4.79
C LEU A 95 4.95 3.59 4.19
N SER A 96 5.06 3.60 2.87
CA SER A 96 6.30 4.04 2.21
C SER A 96 6.56 5.53 2.50
N LEU A 97 7.72 5.86 3.07
CA LEU A 97 8.11 7.25 3.38
C LEU A 97 9.10 7.81 2.37
N ALA A 98 10.09 6.99 2.01
CA ALA A 98 11.17 7.41 1.14
C ALA A 98 11.63 6.28 0.24
N ARG A 99 12.14 6.66 -0.92
CA ARG A 99 12.77 5.76 -1.88
C ARG A 99 14.21 6.20 -2.10
N ILE A 100 15.13 5.26 -1.94
CA ILE A 100 16.56 5.46 -2.18
C ILE A 100 16.82 5.16 -3.66
N LYS A 101 17.25 6.17 -4.41
CA LYS A 101 17.65 6.01 -5.82
C LYS A 101 19.01 5.34 -5.90
N TYR A 102 19.22 4.51 -6.91
CA TYR A 102 20.51 3.88 -7.22
C TYR A 102 20.87 4.15 -8.69
N PRO A 103 22.15 4.06 -9.10
CA PRO A 103 23.31 3.61 -8.30
C PRO A 103 23.73 4.62 -7.22
N GLN A 104 24.33 4.11 -6.14
CA GLN A 104 24.93 4.90 -5.08
C GLN A 104 26.40 4.52 -4.99
N LYS A 105 27.28 5.48 -4.70
CA LYS A 105 28.72 5.21 -4.53
C LYS A 105 28.97 4.29 -3.32
N HIS A 106 28.18 4.45 -2.26
CA HIS A 106 28.18 3.61 -1.07
C HIS A 106 26.73 3.31 -0.66
N THR A 107 26.49 2.18 0.00
CA THR A 107 25.19 1.92 0.63
C THR A 107 24.95 2.97 1.71
N PRO A 108 23.81 3.68 1.69
CA PRO A 108 23.51 4.68 2.72
C PRO A 108 23.31 4.00 4.08
N ASP A 109 23.87 4.60 5.12
CA ASP A 109 23.57 4.19 6.49
C ASP A 109 22.17 4.67 6.87
N ILE A 110 21.31 3.71 7.22
CA ILE A 110 19.92 3.94 7.63
C ILE A 110 19.69 3.54 9.09
N SER A 111 20.76 3.28 9.85
CA SER A 111 20.69 2.84 11.25
C SER A 111 19.89 3.80 12.13
N SER A 112 20.10 5.11 11.98
CA SER A 112 19.34 6.14 12.70
C SER A 112 17.83 6.06 12.43
N PHE A 113 17.44 5.83 11.17
CA PHE A 113 16.04 5.65 10.80
C PHE A 113 15.46 4.35 11.37
N LEU A 114 16.21 3.25 11.28
CA LEU A 114 15.78 1.95 11.77
C LEU A 114 15.65 1.88 13.31
N ASN A 115 16.41 2.71 14.01
CA ASN A 115 16.35 2.84 15.47
C ASN A 115 15.50 4.04 15.93
N ALA A 116 14.81 4.72 15.00
CA ALA A 116 14.00 5.86 15.35
C ALA A 116 12.77 5.43 16.14
N GLU A 117 12.58 6.04 17.31
CA GLU A 117 11.39 5.91 18.13
C GLU A 117 10.50 7.14 17.96
N TYR A 118 9.20 6.91 17.93
CA TYR A 118 8.18 7.95 17.83
C TYR A 118 6.90 7.48 18.51
N GLU A 119 6.10 8.43 18.99
CA GLU A 119 4.79 8.13 19.54
C GLU A 119 3.90 7.48 18.48
N PRO A 120 3.37 6.26 18.73
CA PRO A 120 2.53 5.58 17.76
C PRO A 120 1.31 6.39 17.35
N ILE A 121 1.06 6.47 16.05
CA ILE A 121 -0.07 7.22 15.50
C ILE A 121 -1.26 6.29 15.37
N GLN A 122 -2.36 6.62 16.04
CA GLN A 122 -3.61 5.85 15.95
C GLN A 122 -4.54 6.49 14.92
N LEU A 123 -5.11 5.66 14.04
CA LEU A 123 -6.00 6.10 12.97
C LEU A 123 -7.16 5.13 12.82
N GLN A 124 -8.35 5.67 12.61
CA GLN A 124 -9.49 4.89 12.14
C GLN A 124 -9.59 5.02 10.61
N ILE A 125 -9.56 3.89 9.93
CA ILE A 125 -9.64 3.80 8.48
C ILE A 125 -11.08 3.48 8.11
N ASN A 126 -11.71 4.43 7.43
CA ASN A 126 -13.12 4.38 7.03
C ASN A 126 -13.30 4.43 5.51
N LYS A 127 -12.22 4.55 4.74
CA LYS A 127 -12.28 4.55 3.27
C LYS A 127 -11.05 3.92 2.65
N ILE A 128 -11.24 3.41 1.44
CA ILE A 128 -10.22 2.89 0.55
C ILE A 128 -10.40 3.57 -0.80
N HIS A 129 -9.28 3.90 -1.44
CA HIS A 129 -9.26 4.52 -2.75
C HIS A 129 -8.86 3.50 -3.81
N PHE A 130 -9.62 3.45 -4.91
CA PHE A 130 -9.17 2.82 -6.14
C PHE A 130 -8.49 3.90 -6.99
N MET A 131 -7.23 3.66 -7.36
CA MET A 131 -6.35 4.70 -7.87
C MET A 131 -5.62 4.24 -9.12
N ARG A 132 -5.50 5.13 -10.10
CA ARG A 132 -4.61 5.00 -11.25
C ARG A 132 -3.28 5.67 -10.94
N SER A 133 -2.17 5.03 -11.31
CA SER A 133 -0.81 5.58 -11.18
C SER A 133 -0.16 5.67 -12.54
N GLU A 134 0.14 6.89 -12.99
CA GLU A 134 0.77 7.14 -14.29
C GLU A 134 2.22 7.62 -14.07
N LEU A 135 3.18 6.94 -14.69
CA LEU A 135 4.61 7.24 -14.54
C LEU A 135 5.05 8.31 -15.53
N PHE A 136 5.50 9.45 -15.02
CA PHE A 136 6.11 10.52 -15.81
C PHE A 136 7.58 10.71 -15.44
N PHE A 137 8.33 11.44 -16.26
CA PHE A 137 9.75 11.75 -16.02
C PHE A 137 10.01 12.37 -14.64
N LYS A 138 9.06 13.15 -14.11
CA LYS A 138 9.17 13.81 -12.80
C LYS A 138 8.65 12.96 -11.63
N GLY A 139 8.15 11.75 -11.87
CA GLY A 139 7.57 10.85 -10.87
C GLY A 139 6.18 10.35 -11.26
N SER A 140 5.56 9.56 -10.38
CA SER A 140 4.18 9.11 -10.57
C SER A 140 3.17 10.20 -10.25
N VAL A 141 2.12 10.28 -11.06
CA VAL A 141 0.89 11.02 -10.78
C VAL A 141 -0.17 10.00 -10.40
N TYR A 142 -0.83 10.23 -9.27
CA TYR A 142 -1.92 9.40 -8.81
C TYR A 142 -3.26 10.10 -9.06
N THR A 143 -4.20 9.37 -9.63
CA THR A 143 -5.58 9.81 -9.85
C THR A 143 -6.50 8.88 -9.09
N ILE A 144 -7.35 9.42 -8.22
CA ILE A 144 -8.40 8.63 -7.57
C ILE A 144 -9.48 8.37 -8.62
N LEU A 145 -9.68 7.10 -8.96
CA LEU A 145 -10.78 6.67 -9.82
C LEU A 145 -12.06 6.57 -9.00
N ASP A 146 -11.96 6.04 -7.78
CA ASP A 146 -13.10 5.83 -6.90
C ASP A 146 -12.73 5.85 -5.41
N THR A 147 -13.73 6.08 -4.56
CA THR A 147 -13.63 6.01 -3.11
C THR A 147 -14.72 5.11 -2.54
N TYR A 148 -14.32 4.09 -1.80
CA TYR A 148 -15.22 3.14 -1.15
C TYR A 148 -15.14 3.29 0.36
N PHE A 149 -16.28 3.36 1.03
CA PHE A 149 -16.36 3.53 2.48
C PHE A 149 -16.58 2.19 3.17
N LEU A 150 -15.86 1.97 4.27
CA LEU A 150 -16.07 0.83 5.16
C LEU A 150 -17.30 1.07 6.04
N THR A 151 -17.88 -0.02 6.55
CA THR A 151 -19.06 0.01 7.43
C THR A 151 -18.74 0.23 8.90
#